data_AF-A0A9D6TZN8-F1
#
_entry.id   AF-A0A9D6TZN8-F1
#
_cell.length_a   1.000
_cell.length_b   1.000
_cell.length_c   1.000
_cell.angle_alpha   90.00
_cell.angle_beta   90.00
_cell.angle_gamma   90.00
#
_symmetry.space_group_name_H-M   'P 1'
#
loop_
_entity.id
_entity.type
_entity.pdbx_description
1 polymer ?
#
loop_
_entity_poly.entity_id
_entity_poly.type
_entity_poly.pdbx_seq_one_letter_code
_entity_poly.pdbx_strand_id
1 'polypeptide(L)' 'MARAGTRILDSGETLPDLTMATVLHGQITAPEAFGSAWGVLLVYRAHW' A
#
# COMPACT_ATOMS: atom_id res chain seq x y z
N MET A 1 22.13 2.73 -5.65
CA MET A 1 20.85 2.65 -6.38
C MET A 1 20.23 1.30 -6.08
N ALA A 2 19.17 1.27 -5.27
CA ALA A 2 18.44 0.03 -5.01
C ALA A 2 17.79 -0.44 -6.32
N ARG A 3 18.16 -1.62 -6.80
CA ARG A 3 17.47 -2.26 -7.92
C ARG A 3 16.05 -2.52 -7.44
N ALA A 4 15.03 -1.99 -8.12
CA ALA A 4 13.66 -2.34 -7.83
C ALA A 4 13.50 -3.86 -8.00
N GLY A 5 13.54 -4.59 -6.89
CA GLY A 5 13.30 -6.02 -6.85
C GLY A 5 11.80 -6.24 -6.98
N THR A 6 11.40 -7.15 -7.87
CA THR A 6 10.00 -7.56 -7.99
C THR A 6 9.79 -8.72 -7.03
N ARG A 7 9.27 -8.43 -5.84
CA ARG A 7 8.67 -9.45 -4.98
C ARG A 7 7.16 -9.41 -5.18
N ILE A 8 6.61 -10.53 -5.64
CA ILE A 8 5.17 -10.75 -5.63
C ILE A 8 4.84 -11.26 -4.24
N LEU A 9 3.84 -10.66 -3.59
CA LEU A 9 3.35 -11.12 -2.30
C LEU A 9 2.46 -12.34 -2.49
N ASP A 10 2.61 -13.34 -1.63
CA ASP A 10 1.73 -14.50 -1.56
C ASP A 10 0.63 -14.32 -0.50
N SER A 11 -0.39 -15.16 -0.53
CA SER A 11 -1.49 -15.16 0.42
C SER A 11 -0.98 -15.45 1.84
N GLY A 12 -1.36 -14.61 2.80
CA GLY A 12 -0.95 -14.72 4.19
C GLY A 12 0.38 -14.05 4.52
N GLU A 13 1.11 -13.53 3.52
CA GLU A 13 2.25 -12.64 3.78
C GLU A 13 1.77 -11.29 4.30
N THR A 14 2.54 -10.71 5.22
CA THR A 14 2.28 -9.36 5.74
C THR A 14 2.44 -8.33 4.63
N LEU A 15 1.45 -7.44 4.48
CA LEU A 15 1.58 -6.29 3.61
C LEU A 15 2.75 -5.41 4.09
N PRO A 16 3.69 -5.02 3.20
CA PRO A 16 4.77 -4.11 3.59
C PRO A 16 4.22 -2.73 3.97
N ASP A 17 5.01 -1.97 4.72
CA ASP A 17 4.66 -0.58 5.03
C ASP A 17 4.68 0.27 3.74
N LEU A 18 3.52 0.85 3.41
CA LEU A 18 3.32 1.67 2.22
C LEU A 18 2.84 3.05 2.63
N THR A 19 3.70 4.05 2.50
CA THR A 19 3.33 5.46 2.68
C THR A 19 2.97 6.09 1.34
N MET A 20 1.77 6.66 1.26
CA MET A 20 1.22 7.24 0.03
C MET A 20 0.66 8.63 0.31
N ALA A 21 0.83 9.55 -0.65
CA ALA A 21 0.16 10.84 -0.61
C ALA A 21 -1.32 10.68 -1.00
N THR A 22 -2.20 11.40 -0.32
CA THR A 22 -3.63 11.43 -0.68
C THR A 22 -3.90 12.56 -1.67
N VAL A 23 -5.00 12.44 -2.42
CA VAL A 23 -5.49 13.51 -3.32
C VAL A 23 -5.88 14.79 -2.58
N LEU A 24 -6.06 14.71 -1.25
CA LEU A 24 -6.32 15.85 -0.37
C LEU A 24 -5.04 16.41 0.27
N HIS A 25 -3.86 16.12 -0.29
CA HIS A 25 -2.55 16.57 0.17
C HIS A 25 -2.16 16.10 1.59
N GLY A 26 -2.78 15.01 2.06
CA GLY A 26 -2.37 14.30 3.26
C GLY A 26 -1.42 13.14 2.96
N GLN A 27 -1.10 12.36 3.98
CA GLN A 27 -0.41 11.08 3.83
C GLN A 27 -1.15 9.98 4.58
N ILE A 28 -1.09 8.76 4.05
CA ILE A 28 -1.56 7.55 4.71
C ILE A 28 -0.45 6.50 4.70
N THR A 29 -0.37 5.71 5.76
CA THR A 29 0.52 4.55 5.84
C THR A 29 -0.32 3.30 5.98
N ALA A 30 -0.21 2.36 5.05
CA ALA A 30 -0.76 1.01 5.19
C ALA A 30 0.33 0.06 5.73
N PRO A 31 -0.01 -0.95 6.54
CA PRO A 31 -1.36 -1.35 6.91
C PRO A 31 -1.98 -0.56 8.09
N GLU A 32 -1.25 0.33 8.75
CA GLU A 32 -1.72 1.08 9.93
C GLU A 32 -3.08 1.78 9.72
N ALA A 33 -3.28 2.37 8.54
CA ALA A 33 -4.52 3.05 8.15
C ALA A 33 -5.76 2.13 8.11
N PHE A 34 -5.59 0.81 8.10
CA PHE A 34 -6.72 -0.14 8.21
C PHE A 34 -7.19 -0.35 9.66
N GLY A 35 -6.39 0.07 10.65
CA GLY A 35 -6.72 -0.07 12.06
C GLY A 35 -6.83 -1.54 12.50
N SER A 36 -7.80 -1.84 13.37
CA SER A 36 -8.07 -3.20 13.87
C SER A 36 -9.04 -4.00 13.01
N ALA A 37 -9.39 -3.51 11.82
CA ALA A 37 -10.36 -4.11 10.92
C ALA A 37 -9.69 -4.71 9.67
N TRP A 38 -10.45 -5.54 8.94
CA TRP A 38 -10.05 -5.99 7.62
C TRP A 38 -10.09 -4.82 6.63
N GLY A 39 -9.01 -4.63 5.88
CA GLY A 39 -8.86 -3.60 4.86
C GLY A 39 -8.67 -4.18 3.47
N VAL A 40 -8.98 -3.39 2.44
CA VAL A 40 -8.73 -3.73 1.03
C VAL A 40 -7.89 -2.62 0.40
N LEU A 41 -6.77 -3.01 -0.23
CA LEU A 41 -5.94 -2.12 -1.04
C LEU A 41 -6.13 -2.46 -2.52
N LEU A 42 -6.57 -1.48 -3.30
CA LEU A 42 -6.71 -1.62 -4.76
C LEU A 42 -5.62 -0.79 -5.45
N VAL A 43 -4.78 -1.46 -6.23
CA VAL A 43 -3.76 -0.82 -7.05
C VAL A 43 -4.22 -0.85 -8.50
N TYR A 44 -4.33 0.34 -9.10
CA TYR A 44 -4.71 0.52 -10.50
C TYR A 44 -3.70 1.43 -11.20
N ARG A 45 -3.61 1.34 -12.53
CA ARG A 45 -2.56 2.04 -13.30
C ARG A 45 -2.71 3.56 -13.32
N ALA A 46 -3.95 4.05 -13.38
CA ALA A 46 -4.26 5.48 -13.37
C ALA A 46 -5.72 5.70 -12.96
N HIS A 47 -6.00 6.84 -12.33
CA HIS A 47 -7.33 7.40 -12.19
C HIS A 47 -7.37 8.69 -13.04
N TRP A 48 -8.55 9.02 -13.55
CA TRP A 48 -8.81 10.31 -14.19
C TRP A 48 -9.47 11.25 -13.19
#